data_AF-A0A1I5RUC9-F1
#
_entry.id   AF-A0A1I5RUC9-F1
#
_cell.length_a   1.000
_cell.length_b   1.000
_cell.length_c   1.000
_cell.angle_alpha   90.00
_cell.angle_beta   90.00
_cell.angle_gamma   90.00
#
_symmetry.space_group_name_H-M   'P 1'
#
loop_
_entity.id
_entity.type
_entity.pdbx_description
1 polymer ?
#
loop_
_entity_poly.entity_id
_entity_poly.type
_entity_poly.pdbx_seq_one_letter_code
_entity_poly.pdbx_strand_id
1 'polypeptide(L)'
;MLAVIIQYLLSPIVFLLTFILPVVFYFINRRYVWFSILLTVIVELIINWGNFCYYESRGLMILVTFVQIAVMAILILILKVVHAKIKK
;
A
#
# COMPACT_ATOMS: atom_id res chain seq x y z
N MET A 1 9.66 -3.58 -16.77
CA MET A 1 8.86 -2.74 -15.84
C MET A 1 7.98 -3.57 -14.91
N LEU A 2 7.09 -4.42 -15.42
CA LEU A 2 6.16 -5.20 -14.58
C LEU A 2 6.88 -6.08 -13.55
N ALA A 3 7.97 -6.77 -13.93
CA ALA A 3 8.79 -7.56 -13.00
C ALA A 3 9.40 -6.75 -11.85
N VAL A 4 9.83 -5.50 -12.11
CA VAL A 4 10.40 -4.61 -11.09
C VAL A 4 9.34 -4.18 -10.09
N ILE A 5 8.13 -3.87 -10.58
CA ILE A 5 6.98 -3.52 -9.73
C ILE A 5 6.59 -4.72 -8.84
N ILE A 6 6.56 -5.94 -9.40
CA ILE A 6 6.29 -7.16 -8.63
C ILE A 6 7.38 -7.39 -7.58
N GLN A 7 8.65 -7.30 -7.95
CA GLN A 7 9.77 -7.48 -7.01
C GLN A 7 9.71 -6.46 -5.86
N TYR A 8 9.37 -5.21 -6.17
CA TYR A 8 9.21 -4.18 -5.14
C TYR A 8 8.04 -4.48 -4.20
N LEU A 9 6.87 -4.84 -4.75
CA LEU A 9 5.68 -5.21 -3.95
C LEU A 9 5.92 -6.42 -3.05
N LEU A 10 6.75 -7.36 -3.50
CA LEU A 10 7.13 -8.54 -2.74
C LEU A 10 8.32 -8.30 -1.79
N SER A 11 8.92 -7.12 -1.81
CA SER A 11 9.99 -6.81 -0.86
C SER A 11 9.43 -6.83 0.57
N PRO A 12 10.19 -7.31 1.57
CA PRO A 12 9.63 -7.64 2.88
C PRO A 12 8.90 -6.47 3.55
N ILE A 13 9.46 -5.27 3.50
CA ILE A 13 8.90 -4.08 4.15
C ILE A 13 7.65 -3.61 3.40
N VAL A 14 7.73 -3.50 2.08
CA VAL A 14 6.62 -3.04 1.23
C VAL A 14 5.45 -4.01 1.31
N PHE A 15 5.72 -5.32 1.33
CA PHE A 15 4.70 -6.33 1.47
C PHE A 15 3.91 -6.17 2.78
N LEU A 16 4.62 -5.94 3.90
CA LEU A 16 3.97 -5.71 5.20
C LEU A 16 3.10 -4.44 5.17
N LEU A 17 3.60 -3.35 4.60
CA LEU A 17 2.87 -2.10 4.46
C LEU A 17 1.64 -2.23 3.55
N THR A 18 1.77 -2.96 2.45
CA THR A 18 0.72 -3.07 1.42
C THR A 18 -0.40 -4.03 1.82
N PHE A 19 -0.06 -5.20 2.35
CA PHE A 19 -1.02 -6.28 2.58
C PHE A 19 -1.41 -6.43 4.04
N ILE A 20 -0.45 -6.38 4.97
CA ILE A 20 -0.72 -6.66 6.38
C ILE A 20 -1.32 -5.44 7.07
N LEU A 21 -0.78 -4.24 6.81
CA LEU A 21 -1.21 -3.02 7.48
C LEU A 21 -2.72 -2.72 7.29
N PRO A 22 -3.31 -2.77 6.07
CA PRO A 22 -4.74 -2.51 5.91
C PRO A 22 -5.61 -3.56 6.60
N VAL A 23 -5.17 -4.82 6.63
CA VAL A 23 -5.87 -5.92 7.30
C VAL A 23 -5.87 -5.69 8.81
N VAL A 24 -4.73 -5.34 9.40
CA VAL A 24 -4.63 -5.01 10.83
C VAL A 24 -5.52 -3.81 11.19
N PHE A 25 -5.45 -2.72 10.41
CA PHE A 25 -6.34 -1.57 10.59
C PHE A 25 -7.82 -1.94 10.48
N TYR A 26 -8.16 -2.87 9.59
CA TYR A 26 -9.51 -3.36 9.39
C TYR A 26 -10.06 -4.09 10.62
N PHE A 27 -9.24 -4.92 11.27
CA PHE A 27 -9.63 -5.61 12.50
C PHE A 27 -9.69 -4.67 13.71
N ILE A 28 -8.79 -3.69 13.82
CA ILE A 28 -8.79 -2.73 14.93
C ILE A 28 -9.98 -1.76 14.82
N ASN A 29 -10.08 -1.04 13.70
CA ASN A 29 -11.15 -0.07 13.50
C ASN A 29 -11.45 0.13 12.02
N ARG A 30 -12.54 -0.51 11.57
CA ARG A 30 -13.04 -0.48 10.19
C ARG A 30 -13.25 0.93 9.62
N ARG A 31 -13.56 1.92 10.47
CA ARG A 31 -13.78 3.31 10.04
C ARG A 31 -12.49 3.97 9.55
N TYR A 32 -11.35 3.59 10.13
CA TYR A 32 -10.04 4.20 9.84
C TYR A 32 -9.18 3.38 8.87
N VAL A 33 -9.73 2.38 8.19
CA VAL A 33 -8.96 1.51 7.29
C VAL A 33 -8.28 2.28 6.16
N TRP A 34 -8.94 3.31 5.63
CA TRP A 34 -8.35 4.19 4.62
C TRP A 34 -7.11 4.94 5.13
N PHE A 35 -6.98 5.14 6.45
CA PHE A 35 -5.79 5.78 7.05
C PHE A 35 -4.52 4.94 6.87
N SER A 36 -4.65 3.62 6.69
CA SER A 36 -3.50 2.75 6.42
C SER A 36 -2.75 3.13 5.14
N ILE A 37 -3.44 3.66 4.12
CA ILE A 37 -2.82 4.15 2.88
C ILE A 37 -1.95 5.37 3.20
N LEU A 38 -2.50 6.35 3.93
CA LEU A 38 -1.77 7.56 4.30
C LEU A 38 -0.53 7.23 5.13
N LEU A 39 -0.67 6.31 6.10
CA LEU A 39 0.46 5.84 6.90
C LEU A 39 1.53 5.18 6.03
N THR A 40 1.12 4.35 5.07
CA THR A 40 2.04 3.67 4.15
C THR A 40 2.82 4.66 3.30
N VAL A 41 2.15 5.65 2.71
CA VAL A 41 2.80 6.68 1.89
C VAL A 41 3.83 7.47 2.70
N ILE A 42 3.51 7.82 3.95
CA ILE A 42 4.46 8.53 4.84
C ILE A 42 5.69 7.65 5.12
N VAL A 43 5.49 6.39 5.52
CA VAL A 43 6.58 5.46 5.82
C VAL A 43 7.45 5.23 4.58
N GLU A 44 6.84 5.07 3.42
CA GLU A 44 7.54 4.82 2.16
C GLU A 44 8.35 6.02 1.69
N LEU A 45 7.82 7.23 1.89
CA LEU A 45 8.53 8.48 1.64
C LEU A 45 9.76 8.62 2.54
N ILE A 46 9.63 8.25 3.82
CA ILE A 46 10.75 8.29 4.77
C ILE A 46 11.84 7.28 4.40
N ILE A 47 11.47 6.03 4.12
CA ILE A 47 12.42 4.96 3.80
C ILE A 47 13.13 5.19 2.47
N ASN A 48 12.39 5.64 1.45
CA ASN A 48 12.91 5.82 0.09
C ASN A 48 13.25 7.28 -0.23
N TRP A 49 13.47 8.13 0.78
CA TRP A 49 13.70 9.56 0.60
C TRP A 49 14.76 9.87 -0.46
N GLY A 50 15.90 9.16 -0.41
CA GLY A 50 16.97 9.30 -1.40
C GLY A 50 16.51 9.01 -2.83
N ASN A 51 15.72 7.96 -3.04
CA ASN A 51 15.22 7.56 -4.36
C ASN A 51 14.14 8.52 -4.89
N PHE A 52 13.39 9.19 -4.01
CA PHE A 52 12.46 10.26 -4.38
C PHE A 52 13.18 11.55 -4.76
N CYS A 53 14.30 11.87 -4.10
CA CYS A 53 15.12 13.04 -4.42
C CYS A 53 16.04 12.82 -5.63
N TYR A 54 16.36 11.57 -5.97
CA TYR A 54 17.24 11.23 -7.09
C TYR A 54 16.50 11.24 -8.44
N TYR A 55 16.99 12.04 -9.38
CA TYR A 55 16.29 12.37 -10.62
C TYR A 55 15.94 11.13 -11.47
N GLU A 56 16.89 10.21 -11.65
CA GLU A 56 16.69 9.04 -12.52
C GLU A 56 15.69 8.03 -11.95
N SER A 57 15.68 7.86 -10.63
CA SER A 57 14.76 6.93 -9.95
C SER A 57 13.42 7.54 -9.59
N ARG A 58 13.30 8.86 -9.49
CA ARG A 58 12.11 9.56 -8.99
C ARG A 58 10.84 9.17 -9.74
N GLY A 59 10.90 9.14 -11.08
CA GLY A 59 9.75 8.77 -11.90
C GLY A 59 9.26 7.35 -11.62
N LEU A 60 10.20 6.41 -11.48
CA LEU A 60 9.90 5.02 -11.18
C LEU A 60 9.34 4.87 -9.76
N MET A 61 9.94 5.53 -8.76
CA MET A 61 9.45 5.49 -7.38
C MET A 61 8.01 5.99 -7.27
N ILE A 62 7.69 7.11 -7.90
CA ILE A 62 6.32 7.64 -7.92
C ILE A 62 5.36 6.60 -8.52
N LEU A 63 5.71 6.02 -9.68
CA LEU A 63 4.86 5.01 -10.34
C LEU A 63 4.61 3.80 -9.44
N VAL A 64 5.67 3.29 -8.82
CA VAL A 64 5.59 2.10 -7.95
C VAL A 64 4.72 2.39 -6.71
N THR A 65 4.90 3.54 -6.06
CA THR A 65 4.05 3.94 -4.93
C THR A 65 2.59 4.14 -5.35
N PHE A 66 2.31 4.65 -6.55
CA PHE A 66 0.94 4.70 -7.10
C PHE A 66 0.31 3.32 -7.27
N VAL A 67 1.06 2.36 -7.82
CA VAL A 67 0.58 0.97 -7.93
C VAL A 67 0.31 0.38 -6.56
N GLN A 68 1.18 0.62 -5.59
CA GLN A 68 1.01 0.16 -4.21
C GLN A 68 -0.27 0.72 -3.57
N ILE A 69 -0.52 2.03 -3.70
CA ILE A 69 -1.76 2.67 -3.22
C ILE A 69 -2.99 2.03 -3.89
N ALA A 70 -2.94 1.77 -5.20
CA ALA A 70 -4.04 1.14 -5.92
C ALA A 70 -4.32 -0.28 -5.42
N VAL A 71 -3.28 -1.09 -5.19
CA VAL A 71 -3.40 -2.44 -4.62
C VAL A 71 -4.02 -2.38 -3.22
N MET A 72 -3.56 -1.47 -2.35
CA MET A 72 -4.14 -1.27 -1.03
C MET A 72 -5.61 -0.88 -1.11
N ALA A 73 -5.98 0.05 -1.99
CA ALA A 73 -7.36 0.49 -2.15
C ALA A 73 -8.26 -0.68 -2.59
N ILE A 74 -7.83 -1.49 -3.55
CA ILE A 74 -8.55 -2.69 -4.00
C ILE A 74 -8.72 -3.68 -2.85
N LEU A 75 -7.65 -3.94 -2.08
CA LEU A 75 -7.69 -4.84 -0.93
C LEU A 75 -8.69 -4.35 0.13
N ILE A 76 -8.70 -3.06 0.45
CA ILE A 76 -9.65 -2.45 1.38
C ILE A 76 -11.09 -2.58 0.88
N LEU A 77 -11.33 -2.37 -0.41
CA LEU A 77 -12.65 -2.55 -1.02
C LEU A 77 -13.12 -4.01 -0.90
N ILE A 78 -12.25 -4.98 -1.19
CA ILE A 78 -12.55 -6.41 -1.02
C ILE A 78 -12.93 -6.71 0.44
N LEU A 79 -12.14 -6.26 1.42
CA LEU A 79 -12.43 -6.46 2.84
C LEU A 79 -13.80 -5.88 3.24
N LYS A 80 -14.16 -4.71 2.71
CA LYS A 80 -15.48 -4.10 2.94
C LYS A 80 -16.62 -4.89 2.29
N VAL A 81 -16.44 -5.36 1.06
CA VAL A 81 -17.45 -6.15 0.33
C VAL A 81 -17.70 -7.50 1.00
N VAL A 82 -16.63 -8.20 1.39
CA VAL A 82 -16.72 -9.50 2.09
C VAL A 82 -17.53 -9.36 3.37
N HIS A 83 -17.23 -8.34 4.18
CA HIS A 83 -17.98 -8.09 5.42
C HIS A 83 -19.43 -7.69 5.21
N ALA A 84 -19.72 -6.91 4.16
CA ALA A 84 -21.09 -6.57 3.79
C ALA A 84 -21.89 -7.83 3.41
N LYS A 85 -21.26 -8.81 2.75
CA LYS A 85 -21.89 -10.12 2.47
C LYS A 85 -22.10 -10.98 3.71
N ILE A 86 -21.18 -10.99 4.67
CA ILE A 86 -21.32 -11.76 5.92
C ILE A 86 -22.49 -11.24 6.78
N LYS A 87 -22.74 -9.93 6.76
CA LYS A 87 -23.84 -9.31 7.53
C LYS A 87 -25.23 -9.47 6.89
N LYS A 88 -25.31 -9.97 5.65
CA LYS A 88 -26.54 -10.06 4.86
C LYS A 88 -27.06 -11.48 4.85
#